data_AF-A0A973FKT0-F1
#
_entry.id   AF-A0A973FKT0-F1
#
_cell.length_a   1.000
_cell.length_b   1.000
_cell.length_c   1.000
_cell.angle_alpha   90.00
_cell.angle_beta   90.00
_cell.angle_gamma   90.00
#
_symmetry.space_group_name_H-M   'P 1'
#
loop_
_entity.id
_entity.type
_entity.pdbx_description
1 polymer ?
#
loop_
_entity_poly.entity_id
_entity_poly.type
_entity_poly.pdbx_seq_one_letter_code
_entity_poly.pdbx_strand_id
1 'polypeptide(L)' 'MEKNGNSGSQTRILIVEDNVEIRDMLKETMVLSGFECLTAGNGREALECLAESPVDVVLTDIQMP' A
#
# COMPACT_ATOMS: atom_id res chain seq x y z
N MET A 1 15.49 23.78 6.27
CA MET A 1 15.76 22.50 5.59
C MET A 1 14.76 22.37 4.47
N GLU A 2 15.29 22.32 3.26
CA GLU A 2 14.60 22.55 1.99
C GLU A 2 13.62 21.41 1.68
N LYS A 3 12.32 21.72 1.50
CA LYS A 3 11.40 20.82 0.80
C LYS A 3 11.61 21.04 -0.70
N ASN A 4 12.61 20.38 -1.26
CA ASN A 4 12.76 20.32 -2.71
C ASN A 4 11.54 19.60 -3.30
N GLY A 5 10.87 20.29 -4.23
CA GLY A 5 9.69 19.80 -4.90
C GLY A 5 9.99 18.56 -5.72
N ASN A 6 9.15 17.55 -5.54
CA ASN A 6 8.75 16.71 -6.65
C ASN A 6 7.25 16.94 -6.85
N SER A 7 6.87 17.63 -7.92
CA SER A 7 5.47 17.75 -8.37
C SER A 7 5.01 16.47 -9.09
N GLY A 8 5.58 15.32 -8.75
CA GLY A 8 5.14 14.00 -9.16
C GLY A 8 4.12 13.46 -8.16
N SER A 9 3.07 12.80 -8.64
CA SER A 9 2.08 12.16 -7.77
C SER A 9 2.79 11.27 -6.72
N GLN A 10 2.33 11.34 -5.46
CA GLN A 10 2.81 10.43 -4.43
C GLN A 10 2.58 8.99 -4.91
N THR A 11 3.62 8.16 -4.90
CA THR A 11 3.48 6.76 -5.31
C THR A 11 2.51 6.06 -4.36
N ARG A 12 1.52 5.38 -4.93
CA ARG A 12 0.48 4.67 -4.20
C ARG A 12 0.74 3.17 -4.19
N ILE A 13 0.74 2.58 -3.00
CA ILE A 13 1.04 1.17 -2.76
C ILE A 13 -0.22 0.49 -2.22
N LEU A 14 -0.59 -0.68 -2.77
CA LEU A 14 -1.55 -1.60 -2.17
C LEU A 14 -0.81 -2.69 -1.40
N ILE A 15 -1.07 -2.79 -0.11
CA ILE A 15 -0.50 -3.82 0.78
C ILE A 15 -1.56 -4.92 0.99
N VAL A 16 -1.21 -6.16 0.65
CA VAL A 16 -2.08 -7.34 0.77
C VAL A 16 -1.44 -8.35 1.72
N GLU A 17 -2.02 -8.47 2.90
CA GLU A 17 -1.46 -9.21 4.04
C GLU A 17 -2.62 -9.61 4.95
N ASP A 18 -2.77 -10.89 5.29
CA ASP A 18 -3.91 -11.38 6.08
C ASP A 18 -3.74 -11.11 7.58
N ASN A 19 -2.49 -11.03 8.06
CA ASN A 19 -2.19 -10.64 9.42
C ASN A 19 -2.31 -9.12 9.62
N VAL A 20 -3.30 -8.70 10.41
CA VAL A 20 -3.59 -7.28 10.69
C VAL A 20 -2.38 -6.54 11.27
N GLU A 21 -1.63 -7.14 12.19
CA GLU A 21 -0.48 -6.49 12.85
C GLU A 21 0.66 -6.22 11.87
N ILE A 22 0.96 -7.19 10.99
CA ILE A 22 1.98 -7.04 9.94
C ILE A 22 1.53 -6.00 8.92
N ARG A 23 0.26 -6.06 8.49
CA ARG A 23 -0.31 -5.11 7.52
C ARG A 23 -0.23 -3.68 8.02
N ASP A 24 -0.58 -3.44 9.28
CA ASP A 24 -0.53 -2.11 9.89
C ASP A 24 0.92 -1.61 10.05
N MET A 25 1.84 -2.47 10.48
CA MET A 25 3.27 -2.14 10.54
C MET A 25 3.85 -1.74 9.18
N LEU A 26 3.52 -2.49 8.12
CA LEU A 26 3.95 -2.20 6.75
C LEU A 26 3.38 -0.86 6.28
N LYS A 27 2.07 -0.62 6.52
CA LYS A 27 1.41 0.63 6.16
C LYS A 27 2.09 1.82 6.84
N GLU A 28 2.32 1.76 8.15
CA GLU A 28 2.98 2.84 8.89
C GLU A 28 4.38 3.13 8.33
N THR A 29 5.17 2.08 8.07
CA THR A 29 6.52 2.20 7.50
C THR A 29 6.51 2.89 6.13
N MET A 30 5.57 2.52 5.26
CA MET A 30 5.44 3.08 3.92
C MET A 30 4.94 4.54 3.94
N VAL A 31 3.95 4.84 4.79
CA VAL A 31 3.45 6.22 4.97
C VAL A 31 4.55 7.14 5.50
N LEU A 32 5.34 6.68 6.48
CA LEU A 32 6.50 7.43 6.99
C LEU A 32 7.58 7.67 5.92
N SER A 33 7.63 6.80 4.91
CA SER A 33 8.54 6.92 3.76
C SER A 33 8.00 7.86 2.66
N GLY A 34 6.79 8.42 2.82
CA GLY A 34 6.16 9.34 1.88
C GLY A 34 5.32 8.69 0.80
N PHE A 35 4.83 7.46 1.04
CA PHE A 35 3.91 6.77 0.13
C PHE A 35 2.45 6.93 0.55
N GLU A 36 1.54 6.91 -0.43
CA GLU A 36 0.12 6.68 -0.15
C GLU A 36 -0.13 5.18 -0.08
N CYS A 37 -0.92 4.72 0.89
CA CYS A 37 -1.13 3.28 1.11
C CYS A 37 -2.62 2.93 1.13
N LEU A 38 -2.98 1.91 0.36
CA LEU A 38 -4.21 1.14 0.49
C LEU A 38 -3.87 -0.22 1.12
N THR A 39 -4.85 -0.85 1.76
CA THR A 39 -4.65 -2.13 2.45
C THR A 39 -5.79 -3.10 2.16
N ALA A 40 -5.47 -4.38 1.99
CA ALA A 40 -6.42 -5.47 1.85
C ALA A 40 -5.98 -6.66 2.72
N GLY A 41 -6.95 -7.38 3.29
CA GLY A 41 -6.70 -8.57 4.12
C GLY A 41 -6.68 -9.88 3.35
N ASN A 42 -6.99 -9.87 2.05
CA ASN A 42 -6.99 -11.04 1.18
C ASN A 42 -7.02 -10.62 -0.29
N GLY A 43 -6.89 -11.59 -1.20
CA GLY A 43 -6.89 -11.35 -2.64
C GLY A 43 -8.20 -10.78 -3.20
N ARG A 44 -9.36 -11.09 -2.59
CA ARG A 44 -10.64 -10.54 -3.05
C ARG A 44 -10.74 -9.05 -2.76
N GLU A 45 -10.46 -8.65 -1.53
CA GLU A 45 -10.40 -7.24 -1.13
C GLU A 45 -9.35 -6.48 -1.97
N ALA A 46 -8.21 -7.10 -2.27
CA ALA A 46 -7.19 -6.50 -3.12
C ALA A 46 -7.71 -6.23 -4.54
N LEU A 47 -8.41 -7.19 -5.14
CA LEU A 47 -9.03 -7.00 -6.45
C LEU A 47 -10.12 -5.92 -6.44
N GLU A 48 -10.92 -5.84 -5.37
CA GLU A 48 -11.91 -4.78 -5.17
C GLU A 48 -11.23 -3.40 -5.08
N CYS A 49 -10.15 -3.28 -4.31
CA CYS A 49 -9.33 -2.04 -4.25
C CYS A 49 -8.76 -1.65 -5.62
N LEU A 50 -8.22 -2.61 -6.37
CA LEU A 50 -7.63 -2.38 -7.70
C LEU A 50 -8.68 -1.97 -8.75
N ALA A 51 -9.92 -2.41 -8.60
CA ALA A 51 -11.02 -2.01 -9.48
C ALA A 51 -11.48 -0.57 -9.22
N GLU A 52 -11.40 -0.09 -7.97
CA GLU A 52 -11.83 1.25 -7.58
C GLU A 52 -10.75 2.31 -7.72
N SER A 53 -9.49 1.96 -7.46
CA SER A 53 -8.38 2.91 -7.39
C SER A 53 -7.12 2.34 -8.05
N PRO A 54 -6.52 3.07 -9.02
CA PRO A 54 -5.22 2.68 -9.55
C PRO A 54 -4.15 2.82 -8.46
N VAL A 55 -3.17 1.91 -8.49
CA VAL A 55 -1.98 1.91 -7.64
C VAL A 55 -0.75 1.69 -8.51
N ASP A 56 0.42 2.14 -8.06
CA ASP A 56 1.68 1.99 -8.78
C ASP A 56 2.38 0.66 -8.44
N VAL A 57 2.18 0.17 -7.20
CA VAL A 57 2.84 -1.02 -6.67
C VAL A 57 1.85 -1.84 -5.85
N VAL A 58 1.92 -3.16 -5.99
CA VAL A 58 1.27 -4.11 -5.08
C VAL A 58 2.35 -4.83 -4.28
N LEU A 59 2.27 -4.76 -2.96
CA LEU A 59 3.05 -5.54 -2.03
C LEU A 59 2.14 -6.63 -1.46
N THR A 60 2.36 -7.88 -1.85
CA THR A 60 1.50 -9.01 -1.46
C THR A 60 2.32 -10.10 -0.79
N ASP A 61 1.76 -10.71 0.24
CA ASP A 61 2.25 -12.00 0.71
C ASP A 61 2.03 -13.08 -0.37
N ILE A 62 3.00 -13.99 -0.48
CA ILE A 62 2.98 -15.14 -1.40
C ILE A 62 2.17 -16.29 -0.79
N GLN A 63 2.13 -16.39 0.55
CA GLN A 63 1.45 -17.47 1.27
C GLN A 63 0.20 -16.97 2.00
N MET A 64 -0.67 -16.27 1.29
CA MET A 64 -2.05 -16.11 1.75
C MET A 64 -2.82 -17.42 1.52
N PRO A 65 -3.60 -17.92 2.50
CA PRO A 65 -4.47 -19.07 2.33
C PRO A 65 -5.58 -18.86 1.27
#